data_AF-A0A941V2Q0-F1
#
_entry.id   AF-A0A941V2Q0-F1
#
_cell.length_a   1.000
_cell.length_b   1.000
_cell.length_c   1.000
_cell.angle_alpha   90.00
_cell.angle_beta   90.00
_cell.angle_gamma   90.00
#
_symmetry.space_group_name_H-M   'P 1'
#
loop_
_entity.id
_entity.type
_entity.pdbx_description
1 polymer ?
#
loop_
_entity_poly.entity_id
_entity_poly.type
_entity_poly.pdbx_seq_one_letter_code
_entity_poly.pdbx_strand_id
1 'polypeptide(L)'
;MNSIFFLVLRRMRAPLIVLIGIYAVSVLGLTLVPGADANGQTAPPLSFFHAFYFISYTATTIGFGEIPAAFSDAQRLWVTVCIYLTVLGWSYSILTLLALFQDKGFQNTLVASRFARRVRRIKAPFHLVCGCGETGSLVCRALDHRGQAFVVLEKDEL
;
A
#
# COMPACT_ATOMS: atom_id res chain seq x y z
N MET A 1 -16.37 8.68 3.91
CA MET A 1 -15.22 8.75 2.98
C MET A 1 -14.10 9.34 3.82
N ASN A 2 -13.09 8.63 4.34
CA ASN A 2 -12.07 7.83 3.64
C ASN A 2 -11.28 6.93 4.62
N SER A 3 -11.93 6.27 5.59
CA SER A 3 -11.22 5.46 6.61
C SER A 3 -10.31 4.37 6.02
N ILE A 4 -10.73 3.78 4.90
CA ILE A 4 -9.99 2.76 4.15
C ILE A 4 -8.73 3.34 3.50
N PHE A 5 -8.85 4.52 2.86
CA PHE A 5 -7.72 5.21 2.26
C PHE A 5 -6.69 5.61 3.31
N PHE A 6 -7.15 6.13 4.46
CA PHE A 6 -6.27 6.45 5.59
C PHE A 6 -5.60 5.21 6.18
N LEU A 7 -6.32 4.08 6.27
CA LEU A 7 -5.78 2.82 6.76
C LEU A 7 -4.68 2.29 5.82
N VAL A 8 -4.94 2.31 4.51
CA VAL A 8 -3.97 1.91 3.48
C VAL A 8 -2.75 2.82 3.54
N LEU A 9 -2.95 4.15 3.53
CA LEU A 9 -1.85 5.11 3.56
C LEU A 9 -1.02 4.96 4.84
N ARG A 10 -1.66 4.75 6.00
CA ARG A 10 -0.97 4.54 7.28
C ARG A 10 -0.15 3.24 7.31
N ARG A 11 -0.63 2.18 6.65
CA ARG A 11 0.07 0.88 6.61
C ARG A 11 1.18 0.87 5.58
N MET A 12 0.95 1.50 4.43
CA MET A 12 1.93 1.62 3.33
C MET A 12 3.00 2.70 3.58
N ARG A 13 2.81 3.62 4.53
CA ARG A 13 3.80 4.68 4.83
C ARG A 13 5.19 4.14 5.12
N ALA A 14 5.30 3.07 5.92
CA ALA A 14 6.59 2.53 6.33
C ALA A 14 7.30 1.86 5.14
N PRO A 15 6.65 0.95 4.37
CA PRO A 15 7.20 0.45 3.11
C PRO A 15 7.65 1.54 2.14
N LEU A 16 6.82 2.56 1.93
CA LEU A 16 7.14 3.65 1.00
C LEU A 16 8.33 4.48 1.48
N ILE A 17 8.40 4.82 2.77
CA ILE A 17 9.55 5.55 3.34
C ILE A 17 10.84 4.73 3.21
N VAL A 18 10.77 3.42 3.47
CA VAL A 18 11.91 2.51 3.31
C VAL A 18 12.39 2.48 1.87
N LEU A 19 11.49 2.33 0.89
CA LEU A 19 11.84 2.35 -0.53
C LEU A 19 12.45 3.70 -0.94
N ILE A 20 11.85 4.81 -0.53
CA ILE A 20 12.37 6.16 -0.83
C ILE A 20 13.77 6.32 -0.24
N GLY A 21 14.00 5.87 0.99
CA GLY A 21 15.31 5.90 1.64
C GLY A 21 16.34 5.05 0.91
N ILE A 22 15.98 3.83 0.50
CA ILE A 22 16.86 2.95 -0.29
C ILE A 22 17.23 3.61 -1.62
N TYR A 23 16.26 4.17 -2.35
CA TYR A 23 16.52 4.85 -3.62
C TYR A 23 17.41 6.08 -3.40
N ALA A 24 17.12 6.90 -2.39
CA ALA A 24 17.91 8.09 -2.08
C ALA A 24 19.38 7.73 -1.79
N VAL A 25 19.63 6.75 -0.91
CA VAL A 25 20.98 6.29 -0.57
C VAL A 25 21.67 5.68 -1.80
N SER A 26 20.99 4.82 -2.54
CA SER A 26 21.55 4.13 -3.71
C SER A 26 22.00 5.12 -4.79
N VAL A 27 21.14 6.09 -5.12
CA VAL A 27 21.42 7.15 -6.09
C VAL A 27 22.54 8.04 -5.58
N LEU A 28 22.47 8.50 -4.33
CA LEU A 28 23.48 9.37 -3.74
C LEU A 28 24.86 8.72 -3.77
N GLY A 29 24.97 7.44 -3.39
CA GLY A 29 26.25 6.74 -3.44
C GLY A 29 26.84 6.67 -4.85
N LEU A 30 26.03 6.41 -5.87
CA LEU A 30 26.49 6.41 -7.27
C LEU A 30 26.92 7.79 -7.78
N THR A 31 26.34 8.86 -7.24
CA THR A 31 26.76 10.23 -7.57
C THR A 31 28.02 10.68 -6.83
N LEU A 32 28.48 9.93 -5.82
CA LEU A 32 29.69 10.23 -5.06
C LEU A 32 30.87 9.32 -5.42
N VAL A 33 30.62 8.04 -5.76
CA VAL A 33 31.67 7.08 -6.05
C VAL A 33 32.27 7.34 -7.44
N PRO A 34 33.59 7.59 -7.54
CA PRO A 34 34.27 7.84 -8.81
C PRO A 34 34.06 6.70 -9.82
N GLY A 35 33.86 7.09 -11.08
CA GLY A 35 33.79 6.16 -12.20
C GLY A 35 35.17 5.70 -12.65
N ALA A 36 35.18 4.85 -13.68
CA ALA A 36 36.39 4.49 -14.42
C ALA A 36 36.19 4.78 -15.91
N ASP A 37 37.22 5.30 -16.57
CA ASP A 37 37.25 5.44 -18.02
C ASP A 37 37.66 4.11 -18.71
N ALA A 38 37.69 4.11 -20.05
CA ALA A 38 38.08 2.94 -20.83
C ALA A 38 39.54 2.47 -20.59
N ASN A 39 40.38 3.33 -20.00
CA ASN A 39 41.77 3.04 -19.68
C ASN A 39 41.96 2.65 -18.20
N GLY A 40 40.87 2.52 -17.43
CA GLY A 40 40.90 2.22 -16.00
C GLY A 40 41.29 3.41 -15.11
N GLN A 41 41.35 4.62 -15.67
CA GLN A 41 41.64 5.84 -14.92
C GLN A 41 40.37 6.38 -14.27
N THR A 42 40.55 7.17 -13.20
CA THR A 42 39.42 7.76 -12.46
C THR A 42 38.62 8.71 -13.34
N ALA A 43 37.34 8.42 -13.51
CA ALA A 43 36.37 9.24 -14.20
C ALA A 43 35.42 9.92 -13.21
N PRO A 44 34.74 11.00 -13.60
CA PRO A 44 33.70 11.60 -12.77
C PRO A 44 32.60 10.59 -12.40
N PRO A 45 31.96 10.73 -11.23
CA PRO A 45 30.84 9.91 -10.82
C PRO A 45 29.62 10.11 -11.74
N LEU A 46 28.61 9.26 -11.59
CA LEU A 46 27.38 9.38 -12.36
C LEU A 46 26.61 10.66 -12.00
N SER A 47 25.92 11.25 -12.99
CA SER A 47 24.93 12.28 -12.71
C SER A 47 23.73 11.71 -11.95
N PHE A 48 23.00 12.55 -11.21
CA PHE A 48 21.77 12.14 -10.52
C PHE A 48 20.77 11.45 -11.46
N PHE A 49 20.62 11.96 -12.67
CA PHE A 49 19.71 11.39 -13.66
C PHE A 49 20.13 9.97 -14.07
N HIS A 50 21.41 9.77 -14.39
CA HIS A 50 21.90 8.44 -14.77
C HIS A 50 21.88 7.45 -13.60
N ALA A 51 22.24 7.89 -12.39
CA ALA A 51 22.15 7.05 -11.20
C ALA A 51 20.70 6.65 -10.88
N PHE A 52 19.75 7.58 -10.95
CA PHE A 52 18.34 7.29 -10.74
C PHE A 52 17.77 6.37 -11.82
N TYR A 53 18.09 6.61 -13.09
CA TYR A 53 17.69 5.76 -14.21
C TYR A 53 18.20 4.32 -14.02
N PHE A 54 19.50 4.17 -13.72
CA PHE A 54 20.14 2.88 -13.48
C PHE A 54 19.48 2.10 -12.33
N ILE A 55 19.30 2.74 -11.18
CA ILE A 55 18.67 2.11 -10.01
C ILE A 55 17.21 1.76 -10.30
N SER A 56 16.48 2.56 -11.09
CA SER A 56 15.07 2.31 -11.39
C SER A 56 14.84 0.99 -12.12
N TYR A 57 15.63 0.69 -13.16
CA TYR A 57 15.49 -0.58 -13.88
C TYR A 57 16.21 -1.74 -13.18
N THR A 58 17.21 -1.47 -12.33
CA THR A 58 17.93 -2.50 -11.57
C THR A 58 17.08 -3.00 -10.40
N ALA A 59 16.51 -2.08 -9.62
CA ALA A 59 15.66 -2.39 -8.47
C ALA A 59 14.38 -3.13 -8.85
N THR A 60 13.89 -2.91 -10.07
CA THR A 60 12.72 -3.61 -10.64
C THR A 60 13.10 -4.89 -11.41
N THR A 61 14.37 -5.31 -11.32
CA THR A 61 14.90 -6.55 -11.93
C THR A 61 14.82 -6.61 -13.46
N ILE A 62 14.74 -5.45 -14.13
CA ILE A 62 14.72 -5.36 -15.61
C ILE A 62 16.13 -5.54 -16.18
N GLY A 63 17.11 -4.81 -15.65
CA GLY A 63 18.54 -5.02 -15.95
C GLY A 63 18.99 -4.74 -17.40
N PHE A 64 18.72 -3.55 -17.95
CA PHE A 64 19.08 -3.20 -19.34
C PHE A 64 20.60 -3.16 -19.62
N GLY A 65 21.44 -2.97 -18.60
CA GLY A 65 22.90 -2.89 -18.79
C GLY A 65 23.38 -1.62 -19.51
N GLU A 66 22.47 -0.67 -19.77
CA GLU A 66 22.79 0.61 -20.38
C GLU A 66 23.50 1.51 -19.36
N ILE A 67 24.82 1.63 -19.48
CA ILE A 67 25.66 2.55 -18.72
C ILE A 67 26.61 3.30 -19.66
N PRO A 68 26.82 4.63 -19.49
CA PRO A 68 27.66 5.43 -20.39
C PRO A 68 29.12 4.97 -20.47
N ALA A 69 29.63 4.43 -19.36
CA ALA A 69 30.96 3.86 -19.21
C ALA A 69 30.90 2.65 -18.27
N ALA A 70 31.88 1.77 -18.35
CA ALA A 70 31.98 0.63 -17.45
C ALA A 70 32.16 1.09 -15.99
N PHE A 71 31.48 0.42 -15.05
CA PHE A 71 31.63 0.72 -13.64
C PHE A 71 33.01 0.36 -13.10
N SER A 72 33.56 1.26 -12.28
CA SER A 72 34.73 1.00 -11.44
C SER A 72 34.42 -0.10 -10.41
N ASP A 73 35.44 -0.75 -9.86
CA ASP A 73 35.23 -1.80 -8.84
C ASP A 73 34.50 -1.28 -7.60
N ALA A 74 34.75 -0.03 -7.22
CA ALA A 74 34.01 0.64 -6.14
C ALA A 74 32.53 0.83 -6.49
N GLN A 75 32.21 1.25 -7.72
CA GLN A 75 30.82 1.35 -8.18
C GLN A 75 30.16 -0.03 -8.25
N ARG A 76 30.87 -1.07 -8.69
CA ARG A 76 30.35 -2.44 -8.72
C ARG A 76 29.98 -2.93 -7.33
N LEU A 77 30.88 -2.76 -6.35
CA LEU A 77 30.63 -3.12 -4.96
C LEU A 77 29.41 -2.37 -4.41
N TRP A 78 29.32 -1.07 -4.67
CA TRP A 78 28.18 -0.26 -4.26
C TRP A 78 26.87 -0.75 -4.88
N VAL A 79 26.87 -1.03 -6.18
CA VAL A 79 25.71 -1.57 -6.89
C VAL A 79 25.29 -2.93 -6.34
N THR A 80 26.23 -3.80 -5.98
CA THR A 80 25.91 -5.07 -5.31
C THR A 80 25.15 -4.84 -4.00
N VAL A 81 25.58 -3.88 -3.19
CA VAL A 81 24.86 -3.50 -1.95
C VAL A 81 23.47 -2.95 -2.29
N CYS A 82 23.35 -2.07 -3.28
CA CYS A 82 22.07 -1.54 -3.75
C CYS A 82 21.11 -2.64 -4.22
N ILE A 83 21.60 -3.67 -4.92
CA ILE A 83 20.78 -4.82 -5.36
C ILE A 83 20.18 -5.52 -4.15
N TYR A 84 20.99 -5.89 -3.15
CA TYR A 84 20.45 -6.57 -1.96
C TYR A 84 19.47 -5.68 -1.19
N LEU A 85 19.75 -4.39 -1.02
CA LEU A 85 18.85 -3.45 -0.37
C LEU A 85 17.51 -3.31 -1.11
N THR A 86 17.55 -3.13 -2.42
CA THR A 86 16.35 -2.96 -3.25
C THR A 86 15.49 -4.21 -3.28
N VAL A 87 16.09 -5.41 -3.37
CA VAL A 87 15.37 -6.69 -3.27
C VAL A 87 14.66 -6.81 -1.92
N LEU A 88 15.33 -6.48 -0.81
CA LEU A 88 14.72 -6.51 0.52
C LEU A 88 13.60 -5.47 0.66
N GLY A 89 13.80 -4.25 0.17
CA GLY A 89 12.81 -3.17 0.21
C GLY A 89 11.54 -3.49 -0.58
N TRP A 90 11.69 -4.02 -1.80
CA TRP A 90 10.56 -4.45 -2.62
C TRP A 90 9.85 -5.66 -2.02
N SER A 91 10.59 -6.65 -1.51
CA SER A 91 10.01 -7.82 -0.84
C SER A 91 9.18 -7.41 0.38
N TYR A 92 9.71 -6.53 1.24
CA TYR A 92 8.98 -5.98 2.38
C TYR A 92 7.71 -5.25 1.95
N SER A 93 7.79 -4.45 0.88
CA SER A 93 6.65 -3.69 0.36
C SER A 93 5.54 -4.60 -0.19
N ILE A 94 5.91 -5.62 -0.96
CA ILE A 94 4.98 -6.60 -1.52
C ILE A 94 4.33 -7.40 -0.40
N LEU A 95 5.10 -7.92 0.56
CA LEU A 95 4.57 -8.67 1.70
C LEU A 95 3.61 -7.81 2.54
N THR A 96 3.95 -6.55 2.79
CA THR A 96 3.07 -5.63 3.53
C THR A 96 1.78 -5.35 2.76
N LEU A 97 1.88 -5.18 1.43
CA LEU A 97 0.72 -4.99 0.56
C LEU A 97 -0.19 -6.24 0.58
N LEU A 98 0.39 -7.43 0.42
CA LEU A 98 -0.35 -8.70 0.48
C LEU A 98 -1.01 -8.90 1.85
N ALA A 99 -0.30 -8.62 2.95
CA ALA A 99 -0.85 -8.70 4.30
C ALA A 99 -2.00 -7.71 4.52
N LEU A 100 -1.95 -6.52 3.92
CA LEU A 100 -3.04 -5.56 3.95
C LEU A 100 -4.28 -6.07 3.20
N PHE A 101 -4.10 -6.73 2.06
CA PHE A 101 -5.21 -7.34 1.31
C PHE A 101 -5.86 -8.52 2.05
N GLN A 102 -5.09 -9.28 2.84
CA GLN A 102 -5.57 -10.44 3.60
C GLN A 102 -6.18 -10.07 4.97
N ASP A 103 -6.00 -8.83 5.44
CA ASP A 103 -6.47 -8.40 6.76
C ASP A 103 -8.00 -8.35 6.83
N LYS A 104 -8.61 -9.23 7.64
CA LYS A 104 -10.07 -9.26 7.88
C LYS A 104 -10.59 -7.93 8.44
N GLY A 105 -9.77 -7.14 9.14
CA GLY A 105 -10.13 -5.79 9.59
C GLY A 105 -10.33 -4.80 8.44
N PHE A 106 -9.60 -4.97 7.33
CA PHE A 106 -9.81 -4.21 6.10
C PHE A 106 -11.15 -4.58 5.44
N GLN A 107 -11.49 -5.87 5.43
CA GLN A 107 -12.79 -6.32 4.93
C GLN A 107 -13.96 -5.84 5.80
N ASN A 108 -13.85 -5.89 7.12
CA ASN A 108 -14.91 -5.44 8.02
C ASN A 108 -15.14 -3.92 7.92
N THR A 109 -14.07 -3.12 7.80
CA THR A 109 -14.21 -1.68 7.57
C THR A 109 -14.78 -1.37 6.18
N LEU A 110 -14.47 -2.17 5.15
CA LEU A 110 -15.11 -2.10 3.84
C LEU A 110 -16.61 -2.39 3.92
N VAL A 111 -17.00 -3.48 4.58
CA VAL A 111 -18.40 -3.87 4.77
C VAL A 111 -19.15 -2.80 5.56
N ALA A 112 -18.62 -2.34 6.68
CA ALA A 112 -19.23 -1.28 7.49
C ALA A 112 -19.40 0.03 6.69
N SER A 113 -18.38 0.42 5.89
CA SER A 113 -18.46 1.63 5.07
C SER A 113 -19.43 1.53 3.89
N ARG A 114 -19.64 0.32 3.35
CA ARG A 114 -20.64 0.02 2.31
C ARG A 114 -22.04 0.00 2.92
N PHE A 115 -22.21 -0.64 4.08
CA PHE A 115 -23.45 -0.67 4.84
C PHE A 115 -23.91 0.74 5.21
N ALA A 116 -23.04 1.56 5.79
CA ALA A 116 -23.37 2.96 6.13
C ALA A 116 -23.78 3.79 4.90
N ARG A 117 -23.14 3.55 3.73
CA ARG A 117 -23.54 4.18 2.46
C ARG A 117 -24.89 3.69 1.96
N ARG A 118 -25.19 2.39 2.10
CA ARG A 118 -26.49 1.80 1.77
C ARG A 118 -27.59 2.43 2.62
N VAL A 119 -27.38 2.50 3.93
CA VAL A 119 -28.31 3.14 4.89
C VAL A 119 -28.54 4.60 4.54
N ARG A 120 -27.48 5.39 4.25
CA ARG A 120 -27.63 6.79 3.82
C ARG A 120 -28.42 6.99 2.52
N ARG A 121 -28.54 5.97 1.67
CA ARG A 121 -29.30 6.03 0.42
C ARG A 121 -30.77 5.64 0.58
N ILE A 122 -31.18 5.17 1.76
CA ILE A 122 -32.59 4.88 2.04
C ILE A 122 -33.32 6.22 2.12
N LYS A 123 -34.21 6.47 1.14
CA LYS A 123 -35.06 7.67 1.07
C LYS A 123 -36.50 7.39 1.50
N ALA A 124 -36.88 6.12 1.65
CA ALA A 124 -38.20 5.73 2.10
C ALA A 124 -38.29 5.89 3.63
N PRO A 125 -39.46 6.28 4.17
CA PRO A 125 -39.69 6.26 5.61
C PRO A 125 -39.62 4.81 6.12
N PHE A 126 -38.91 4.60 7.22
CA PHE A 126 -38.83 3.29 7.89
C PHE A 126 -38.85 3.48 9.40
N HIS A 127 -39.30 2.46 10.11
CA HIS A 127 -39.30 2.40 11.56
C HIS A 127 -38.05 1.71 12.08
N LEU A 128 -37.48 2.21 13.18
CA LEU A 128 -36.32 1.62 13.83
C LEU A 128 -36.81 0.81 15.04
N VAL A 129 -36.56 -0.50 15.04
CA VAL A 129 -36.91 -1.38 16.15
C VAL A 129 -35.63 -1.75 16.89
N CYS A 130 -35.51 -1.34 18.15
CA CYS A 130 -34.35 -1.66 18.97
C CYS A 130 -34.61 -2.95 19.77
N GLY A 131 -33.91 -4.03 19.41
CA GLY A 131 -34.06 -5.37 19.99
C GLY A 131 -35.01 -6.28 19.21
N CYS A 132 -34.58 -7.52 18.97
CA CYS A 132 -35.27 -8.60 18.28
C CYS A 132 -35.61 -9.77 19.22
N GLY A 133 -35.94 -9.47 20.48
CA GLY A 133 -36.52 -10.47 21.39
C GLY A 133 -37.95 -10.86 20.99
N GLU A 134 -38.66 -11.60 21.86
CA GLU A 134 -40.06 -12.00 21.59
C GLU A 134 -40.96 -10.81 21.25
N THR A 135 -40.94 -9.75 22.07
CA THR A 135 -41.74 -8.54 21.83
C THR A 135 -41.31 -7.80 20.57
N GLY A 136 -40.00 -7.70 20.32
CA GLY A 136 -39.47 -7.07 19.11
C GLY A 136 -39.93 -7.78 17.84
N SER A 137 -39.93 -9.11 17.85
CA SER A 137 -40.41 -9.94 16.73
C SER A 137 -41.91 -9.77 16.44
N LEU A 138 -42.73 -9.61 17.49
CA LEU A 138 -44.16 -9.35 17.36
C LEU A 138 -44.44 -7.97 16.76
N VAL A 139 -43.69 -6.95 17.18
CA VAL A 139 -43.77 -5.61 16.61
C VAL A 139 -43.34 -5.61 15.14
N CYS A 140 -42.24 -6.31 14.81
CA CYS A 140 -41.77 -6.46 13.43
C CYS A 140 -42.83 -7.13 12.55
N ARG A 141 -43.47 -8.22 13.01
CA ARG A 141 -44.58 -8.87 12.29
C ARG A 141 -45.78 -7.94 12.10
N ALA A 142 -46.13 -7.14 13.10
CA ALA A 142 -47.23 -6.19 12.98
C ALA A 142 -46.93 -5.06 11.97
N LEU A 143 -45.68 -4.59 11.92
CA LEU A 143 -45.23 -3.61 10.93
C LEU A 143 -45.20 -4.21 9.51
N ASP A 144 -44.73 -5.45 9.37
CA ASP A 144 -44.70 -6.18 8.10
C ASP A 144 -46.10 -6.41 7.53
N HIS A 145 -47.05 -6.86 8.37
CA HIS A 145 -48.46 -7.00 7.98
C HIS A 145 -49.11 -5.69 7.54
N ARG A 146 -48.60 -4.54 8.00
CA ARG A 146 -49.06 -3.20 7.59
C ARG A 146 -48.32 -2.65 6.38
N GLY A 147 -47.38 -3.42 5.80
CA GLY A 147 -46.56 -2.99 4.67
C GLY A 147 -45.58 -1.85 5.02
N GLN A 148 -45.25 -1.69 6.31
CA GLN A 148 -44.36 -0.64 6.77
C GLN A 148 -42.92 -1.15 6.83
N ALA A 149 -42.00 -0.44 6.16
CA ALA A 149 -40.58 -0.78 6.21
C ALA A 149 -40.02 -0.56 7.62
N PHE A 150 -39.21 -1.49 8.10
CA PHE A 150 -38.53 -1.37 9.39
C PHE A 150 -37.09 -1.90 9.34
N VAL A 151 -36.26 -1.44 10.27
CA VAL A 151 -34.87 -1.86 10.45
C VAL A 151 -34.68 -2.20 11.91
N VAL A 152 -34.14 -3.39 12.18
CA VAL A 152 -33.85 -3.86 13.54
C VAL A 152 -32.42 -3.52 13.92
N LEU A 153 -32.24 -2.96 15.11
CA LEU A 153 -30.95 -2.76 15.77
C LEU A 153 -30.87 -3.71 16.94
N GLU A 154 -30.01 -4.72 16.84
CA GLU A 154 -29.71 -5.65 17.94
C GLU A 154 -28.29 -5.39 18.44
N LYS A 155 -28.11 -5.48 19.76
CA LYS A 155 -26.81 -5.22 20.40
C LYS A 155 -25.92 -6.46 20.42
N ASP A 156 -26.53 -7.65 20.53
CA ASP A 156 -25.82 -8.92 20.57
C ASP A 156 -25.75 -9.54 19.17
N GLU A 157 -24.61 -10.13 18.82
CA GLU A 157 -24.46 -10.90 17.58
C GLU A 157 -25.28 -12.20 17.70
N LEU A 158 -26.10 -12.49 16.69
CA LEU A 158 -26.86 -13.74 16.54
C LEU A 158 -25.95 -14.96 16.37
#